data_AF-A0A5S4T7B4-F1
#
_entry.id   AF-A0A5S4T7B4-F1
#
_cell.length_a   1.000
_cell.length_b   1.000
_cell.length_c   1.000
_cell.angle_alpha   90.00
_cell.angle_beta   90.00
_cell.angle_gamma   90.00
#
_symmetry.space_group_name_H-M   'P 1'
#
loop_
_entity.id
_entity.type
_entity.pdbx_description
1 polymer ?
#
loop_
_entity_poly.entity_id
_entity_poly.type
_entity_poly.pdbx_seq_one_letter_code
_entity_poly.pdbx_strand_id
1 'polypeptide(L)'
;RPIEGIKESKVEGIENELKSLLSNIHPRINYHIITDKIDDEYYIVVAVESGSNGPFQTSERAEKDKDIRLKAGRYIRVGRDSRLPNPTEEFELLKKFANFSFSSNLNDTATIDDLSYEYMKEYLLQTGAKKDIREMSKLDMAKSMGLVSE
;
A
#
# COMPACT_ATOMS: atom_id res chain seq x y z
N ARG A 1 5.37 -30.40 1.04
CA ARG A 1 4.47 -29.48 1.77
C ARG A 1 5.26 -28.22 2.10
N PRO A 2 4.66 -27.02 2.06
CA PRO A 2 5.40 -25.77 2.26
C PRO A 2 5.57 -25.34 3.73
N ILE A 3 4.81 -25.92 4.67
CA ILE A 3 4.91 -25.61 6.11
C ILE A 3 5.51 -26.82 6.82
N GLU A 4 6.67 -26.62 7.47
CA GLU A 4 7.39 -27.67 8.21
C GLU A 4 6.96 -27.78 9.68
N GLY A 5 6.29 -26.75 10.22
CA GLY A 5 5.81 -26.73 11.60
C GLY A 5 6.80 -26.12 12.61
N ILE A 6 6.27 -25.77 13.77
CA ILE A 6 7.00 -25.22 14.91
C ILE A 6 6.76 -26.14 16.11
N LYS A 7 7.83 -26.48 16.84
CA LYS A 7 7.69 -27.20 18.11
C LYS A 7 6.97 -26.32 19.13
N GLU A 8 6.00 -26.88 19.85
CA GLU A 8 5.23 -26.18 20.89
C GLU A 8 6.10 -25.38 21.86
N SER A 9 7.20 -25.98 22.34
CA SER A 9 8.14 -25.35 23.28
C SER A 9 8.87 -24.13 22.73
N LYS A 10 8.83 -23.89 21.41
CA LYS A 10 9.44 -22.73 20.75
C LYS A 10 8.45 -21.63 20.43
N VAL A 11 7.14 -21.89 20.49
CA VAL A 11 6.09 -20.95 20.04
C VAL A 11 6.23 -19.62 20.77
N GLU A 12 6.24 -19.63 22.11
CA GLU A 12 6.33 -18.40 22.91
C GLU A 12 7.64 -17.62 22.64
N GLY A 13 8.75 -18.34 22.48
CA GLY A 13 10.04 -17.73 22.16
C GLY A 13 10.01 -16.99 20.82
N ILE A 14 9.44 -17.63 19.79
CA ILE A 14 9.30 -17.04 18.46
C ILE A 14 8.33 -15.86 18.48
N GLU A 15 7.20 -15.94 19.20
CA GLU A 15 6.28 -14.80 19.32
C GLU A 15 6.95 -13.57 19.94
N ASN A 16 7.78 -13.77 20.98
CA ASN A 16 8.51 -12.69 21.63
C ASN A 16 9.60 -12.12 20.73
N GLU A 17 10.30 -12.95 19.98
CA GLU A 17 11.27 -12.53 18.97
C GLU A 17 10.59 -11.70 17.87
N LEU A 18 9.44 -12.15 17.35
CA LEU A 18 8.64 -11.40 16.36
C LEU A 18 8.25 -10.02 16.89
N LYS A 19 7.74 -9.93 18.13
CA LYS A 19 7.39 -8.64 18.76
C LYS A 19 8.61 -7.72 18.86
N SER A 20 9.78 -8.26 19.21
CA SER A 20 11.04 -7.52 19.26
C SER A 20 11.44 -7.00 17.87
N LEU A 21 11.37 -7.83 16.84
CA LEU A 21 11.66 -7.43 15.46
C LEU A 21 10.72 -6.32 14.98
N LEU A 22 9.41 -6.49 15.17
CA LEU A 22 8.38 -5.53 14.76
C LEU A 22 8.49 -4.18 15.49
N SER A 23 9.10 -4.16 16.68
CA SER A 23 9.38 -2.92 17.42
C SER A 23 10.37 -1.98 16.70
N ASN A 24 11.11 -2.48 15.71
CA ASN A 24 12.05 -1.69 14.91
C ASN A 24 11.38 -0.96 13.74
N ILE A 25 10.08 -1.13 13.53
CA ILE A 25 9.33 -0.50 12.43
C ILE A 25 8.63 0.76 12.93
N HIS A 26 8.86 1.86 12.21
CA HIS A 26 8.37 3.19 12.58
C HIS A 26 7.67 3.86 11.39
N PRO A 27 6.50 4.51 11.57
CA PRO A 27 5.70 4.51 12.78
C PRO A 27 5.17 3.10 13.11
N ARG A 28 4.62 2.93 14.32
CA ARG A 28 4.17 1.61 14.78
C ARG A 28 3.10 1.06 13.84
N ILE A 29 3.33 -0.15 13.35
CA ILE A 29 2.35 -0.88 12.53
C ILE A 29 1.28 -1.53 13.43
N ASN A 30 0.08 -1.70 12.87
CA ASN A 30 -0.97 -2.52 13.46
C ASN A 30 -0.84 -3.95 12.93
N TYR A 31 -0.71 -4.91 13.83
CA TYR A 31 -0.54 -6.31 13.47
C TYR A 31 -1.14 -7.25 14.52
N HIS A 32 -1.44 -8.47 14.09
CA HIS A 32 -1.86 -9.58 14.92
C HIS A 32 -0.90 -10.74 14.73
N ILE A 33 -0.49 -11.36 15.83
CA ILE A 33 0.24 -12.63 15.83
C ILE A 33 -0.76 -13.70 16.26
N ILE A 34 -1.03 -14.65 15.37
CA ILE A 34 -2.00 -15.72 15.59
C ILE A 34 -1.26 -17.04 15.52
N THR A 35 -1.37 -17.83 16.58
CA THR A 35 -0.81 -19.17 16.66
C THR A 35 -1.93 -20.19 16.47
N ASP A 36 -1.71 -21.17 15.60
CA ASP A 36 -2.69 -22.21 15.30
C ASP A 36 -1.99 -23.52 14.90
N LYS A 37 -2.75 -24.58 14.63
CA LYS A 37 -2.26 -25.92 14.28
C LYS A 37 -2.77 -26.40 12.93
N ILE A 38 -1.88 -27.06 12.19
CA ILE A 38 -2.25 -27.82 11.00
C ILE A 38 -1.55 -29.17 11.06
N ASP A 39 -2.33 -30.25 11.00
CA ASP A 39 -1.83 -31.63 11.15
C ASP A 39 -0.95 -31.83 12.40
N ASP A 40 -1.41 -31.33 13.55
CA ASP A 40 -0.74 -31.36 14.87
C ASP A 40 0.57 -30.56 14.98
N GLU A 41 1.01 -29.89 13.92
CA GLU A 41 2.16 -28.99 13.94
C GLU A 41 1.72 -27.54 14.13
N TYR A 42 2.41 -26.81 15.02
CA TYR A 42 2.11 -25.39 15.23
C TYR A 42 2.62 -24.54 14.06
N TYR A 43 1.90 -23.47 13.76
CA TYR A 43 2.34 -22.41 12.85
C TYR A 43 1.91 -21.05 13.39
N ILE A 44 2.61 -20.00 12.95
CA ILE A 44 2.32 -18.61 13.34
C ILE A 44 1.98 -17.80 12.09
N VAL A 45 0.87 -17.08 12.16
CA VAL A 45 0.46 -16.08 11.17
C VAL A 45 0.72 -14.69 11.73
N VAL A 46 1.45 -13.88 10.97
CA VAL A 46 1.60 -12.44 11.24
C VAL A 46 0.73 -11.68 10.25
N ALA A 47 -0.44 -11.24 10.70
CA ALA A 47 -1.37 -10.46 9.90
C ALA A 47 -1.12 -8.96 10.13
N VAL A 48 -0.73 -8.23 9.09
CA VAL A 48 -0.47 -6.78 9.17
C VAL A 48 -1.65 -6.04 8.56
N GLU A 49 -2.24 -5.11 9.32
CA GLU A 49 -3.36 -4.31 8.85
C GLU A 49 -2.91 -3.19 7.92
N SER A 50 -3.72 -2.90 6.90
CA SER A 50 -3.54 -1.71 6.09
C SER A 50 -3.85 -0.45 6.90
N GLY A 51 -2.92 0.50 6.94
CA GLY A 51 -3.12 1.80 7.59
C GLY A 51 -2.52 2.94 6.78
N SER A 52 -3.03 4.16 7.01
CA SER A 52 -2.53 5.40 6.38
C SER A 52 -1.40 6.07 7.15
N ASN A 53 -0.96 5.47 8.27
CA ASN A 53 0.01 6.08 9.17
C ASN A 53 1.45 6.06 8.64
N GLY A 54 1.70 5.40 7.51
CA GLY A 54 3.02 5.33 6.90
C GLY A 54 3.50 6.67 6.30
N PRO A 55 4.60 6.66 5.54
CA PRO A 55 5.32 5.46 5.12
C PRO A 55 6.13 4.85 6.27
N PHE A 56 6.20 3.52 6.31
CA PHE A 56 6.92 2.79 7.35
C PHE A 56 8.40 2.64 6.99
N GLN A 57 9.26 2.73 8.00
CA GLN A 57 10.70 2.58 7.87
C GLN A 57 11.28 1.73 9.01
N THR A 58 12.36 1.01 8.70
CA THR A 58 13.16 0.29 9.68
C THR A 58 14.08 1.27 10.43
N SER A 59 14.35 0.98 11.70
CA SER A 59 15.16 1.83 12.58
C SER A 59 16.67 1.67 12.30
N GLU A 60 17.47 2.70 12.61
CA GLU A 60 18.95 2.56 12.65
C GLU A 60 19.42 1.49 13.66
N ARG A 61 18.61 1.23 14.68
CA ARG A 61 18.88 0.17 15.65
C ARG A 61 18.92 -1.20 14.97
N ALA A 62 17.96 -1.48 14.08
CA ALA A 62 17.95 -2.72 13.31
C ALA A 62 19.16 -2.87 12.38
N GLU A 63 19.69 -1.76 11.86
CA GLU A 63 20.89 -1.77 11.02
C GLU A 63 22.17 -2.08 11.82
N LYS A 64 22.27 -1.53 13.04
CA LYS A 64 23.42 -1.72 13.93
C LYS A 64 23.39 -3.04 14.71
N ASP A 65 22.22 -3.66 14.82
CA ASP A 65 22.03 -4.93 15.50
C ASP A 65 22.71 -6.07 14.71
N LYS A 66 23.52 -6.88 15.40
CA LYS A 66 24.36 -7.91 14.78
C LYS A 66 23.57 -9.13 14.30
N ASP A 67 22.38 -9.35 14.82
CA ASP A 67 21.53 -10.47 14.43
C ASP A 67 20.54 -10.05 13.35
N ILE A 68 20.10 -8.77 13.36
CA ILE A 68 19.15 -8.24 12.36
C ILE A 68 19.88 -7.76 11.08
N ARG A 69 20.87 -6.86 11.21
CA ARG A 69 21.64 -6.26 10.09
C ARG A 69 20.80 -5.75 8.91
N LEU A 70 19.61 -5.23 9.18
CA LEU A 70 18.71 -4.73 8.14
C LEU A 70 18.91 -3.22 8.00
N LYS A 71 19.34 -2.77 6.82
CA LYS A 71 19.57 -1.34 6.54
C LYS A 71 18.35 -0.49 6.90
N ALA A 72 18.57 0.68 7.48
CA ALA A 72 17.50 1.61 7.78
C ALA A 72 16.89 2.17 6.48
N GLY A 73 15.56 2.22 6.41
CA GLY A 73 14.86 2.85 5.30
C GLY A 73 13.44 2.33 5.08
N ARG A 74 12.78 2.90 4.06
CA ARG A 74 11.41 2.56 3.69
C ARG A 74 11.43 1.42 2.69
N TYR A 75 11.15 0.20 3.12
CA TYR A 75 11.12 -0.94 2.20
C TYR A 75 9.80 -0.99 1.44
N ILE A 76 9.90 -1.30 0.15
CA ILE A 76 8.75 -1.60 -0.71
C ILE A 76 8.78 -3.08 -1.09
N ARG A 77 7.60 -3.68 -1.25
CA ARG A 77 7.46 -5.04 -1.77
C ARG A 77 7.23 -4.99 -3.27
N VAL A 78 8.11 -5.61 -4.04
CA VAL A 78 8.03 -5.72 -5.49
C VAL A 78 7.97 -7.20 -5.86
N GLY A 79 6.79 -7.67 -6.26
CA GLY A 79 6.53 -9.09 -6.47
C GLY A 79 6.74 -9.91 -5.19
N ARG A 80 7.78 -10.74 -5.18
CA ARG A 80 8.12 -11.61 -4.03
C ARG A 80 9.16 -11.01 -3.09
N ASP A 81 9.86 -9.96 -3.49
CA ASP A 81 10.99 -9.40 -2.76
C ASP A 81 10.64 -8.09 -2.05
N SER A 82 11.33 -7.83 -0.95
CA SER A 82 11.28 -6.55 -0.22
C SER A 82 12.63 -5.85 -0.35
N ARG A 83 12.64 -4.63 -0.89
CA ARG A 83 13.88 -3.85 -1.11
C ARG A 83 13.69 -2.36 -0.83
N LEU A 84 14.81 -1.65 -0.73
CA LEU A 84 14.77 -0.19 -0.73
C LEU A 84 14.33 0.33 -2.13
N PRO A 85 13.49 1.36 -2.18
CA PRO A 85 13.06 2.00 -3.40
C PRO A 85 14.22 2.75 -4.05
N ASN A 86 14.12 2.95 -5.37
CA ASN A 86 14.91 3.96 -6.06
C ASN A 86 14.32 5.38 -5.81
N PRO A 87 14.98 6.47 -6.24
CA PRO A 87 14.50 7.82 -5.96
C PRO A 87 13.07 8.11 -6.47
N THR A 88 12.69 7.56 -7.63
CA THR A 88 11.34 7.73 -8.19
C THR A 88 10.29 7.00 -7.36
N GLU A 89 10.56 5.74 -6.99
CA GLU A 89 9.67 4.94 -6.14
C GLU A 89 9.54 5.53 -4.73
N GLU A 90 10.61 6.09 -4.18
CA GLU A 90 10.58 6.74 -2.88
C GLU A 90 9.73 8.02 -2.92
N PHE A 91 9.85 8.80 -4.00
CA PHE A 91 9.02 9.97 -4.21
C PHE A 91 7.53 9.61 -4.28
N GLU A 92 7.15 8.60 -5.08
CA GLU A 92 5.77 8.14 -5.19
C GLU A 92 5.23 7.57 -3.87
N LEU A 93 6.07 6.83 -3.13
CA LEU A 93 5.73 6.32 -1.80
C LEU A 93 5.43 7.49 -0.85
N LEU A 94 6.30 8.49 -0.79
CA LEU A 94 6.09 9.67 0.05
C LEU A 94 4.83 10.45 -0.36
N LYS A 95 4.62 10.65 -1.67
CA LYS A 95 3.42 11.31 -2.22
C LYS A 95 2.14 10.59 -1.79
N LYS A 96 2.11 9.25 -1.87
CA LYS A 96 0.97 8.42 -1.46
C LYS A 96 0.59 8.62 0.02
N PHE A 97 1.59 8.76 0.90
CA PHE A 97 1.38 8.90 2.34
C PHE A 97 1.30 10.35 2.85
N ALA A 98 1.59 11.34 2.00
CA ALA A 98 1.50 12.75 2.36
C ALA A 98 0.06 13.30 2.41
N ASN A 99 -0.98 12.45 2.42
CA ASN A 99 -2.39 12.84 2.34
C ASN A 99 -2.67 13.84 1.20
N PHE A 100 -1.92 13.76 0.08
CA PHE A 100 -2.37 14.33 -1.18
C PHE A 100 -3.59 13.52 -1.63
N SER A 101 -4.74 13.89 -1.05
CA SER A 101 -6.07 13.39 -1.32
C SER A 101 -6.25 13.32 -2.83
N PHE A 102 -6.37 12.10 -3.35
CA PHE A 102 -6.58 11.81 -4.77
C PHE A 102 -5.51 12.43 -5.66
N SER A 103 -4.58 11.61 -6.15
CA SER A 103 -3.77 12.03 -7.29
C SER A 103 -4.72 12.37 -8.44
N SER A 104 -4.87 13.66 -8.78
CA SER A 104 -5.44 14.11 -10.06
C SER A 104 -4.52 13.76 -11.24
N ASN A 105 -3.69 12.72 -11.07
CA ASN A 105 -2.83 12.22 -12.11
C ASN A 105 -3.72 11.61 -13.19
N LEU A 106 -3.50 12.06 -14.41
CA LEU A 106 -4.11 11.45 -15.59
C LEU A 106 -3.54 10.05 -15.77
N ASN A 107 -4.32 9.18 -16.41
CA ASN A 107 -3.82 7.86 -16.78
C ASN A 107 -2.87 7.99 -17.98
N ASP A 108 -1.67 7.41 -17.88
CA ASP A 108 -0.62 7.56 -18.89
C ASP A 108 -0.88 6.77 -20.19
N THR A 109 -1.79 5.79 -20.18
CA THR A 109 -2.04 4.88 -21.31
C THR A 109 -3.45 4.96 -21.87
N ALA A 110 -4.43 5.36 -21.06
CA ALA A 110 -5.82 5.49 -21.48
C ALA A 110 -5.99 6.70 -22.42
N THR A 111 -6.83 6.52 -23.42
CA THR A 111 -7.17 7.53 -24.42
C THR A 111 -8.60 8.04 -24.21
N ILE A 112 -8.98 9.08 -24.98
CA ILE A 112 -10.37 9.57 -24.98
C ILE A 112 -11.38 8.48 -25.38
N ASP A 113 -10.96 7.47 -26.14
CA ASP A 113 -11.83 6.39 -26.59
C ASP A 113 -12.22 5.44 -25.45
N ASP A 114 -11.33 5.28 -24.45
CA ASP A 114 -11.58 4.45 -23.25
C ASP A 114 -12.58 5.08 -22.28
N LEU A 115 -12.82 6.40 -22.40
CA LEU A 115 -13.82 7.10 -21.58
C LEU A 115 -15.24 6.77 -22.05
N SER A 116 -16.19 6.63 -21.13
CA SER A 116 -17.61 6.44 -21.46
C SER A 116 -18.36 7.76 -21.37
N TYR A 117 -18.94 8.19 -22.48
CA TYR A 117 -19.76 9.41 -22.51
C TYR A 117 -20.96 9.32 -21.55
N GLU A 118 -21.65 8.18 -21.54
CA GLU A 118 -22.83 7.99 -20.69
C GLU A 118 -22.48 8.02 -19.20
N TYR A 119 -21.36 7.42 -18.78
CA TYR A 119 -20.95 7.47 -17.37
C TYR A 119 -20.52 8.88 -16.94
N MET A 120 -19.81 9.61 -17.80
CA MET A 120 -19.46 11.01 -17.50
C MET A 120 -20.73 11.87 -17.38
N LYS A 121 -21.70 11.68 -18.27
CA LYS A 121 -22.97 12.40 -18.25
C LYS A 121 -23.82 12.05 -17.02
N GLU A 122 -23.91 10.78 -16.65
CA GLU A 122 -24.61 10.33 -15.46
C GLU A 122 -24.00 10.94 -14.19
N TYR A 123 -22.67 10.92 -14.07
CA TYR A 123 -21.96 11.54 -12.96
C TYR A 123 -22.26 13.05 -12.86
N LEU A 124 -22.21 13.77 -13.98
CA LEU A 124 -22.53 15.20 -14.03
C LEU A 124 -23.99 15.50 -13.67
N LEU A 125 -24.92 14.60 -14.00
CA LEU A 125 -26.32 14.69 -13.58
C LEU A 125 -26.46 14.51 -12.07
N GLN A 126 -25.83 13.48 -11.50
CA GLN A 126 -25.90 13.18 -10.06
C GLN A 126 -25.23 14.25 -9.20
N THR A 127 -24.15 14.88 -9.70
CA THR A 127 -23.42 15.94 -8.99
C THR A 127 -24.02 17.34 -9.20
N GLY A 128 -25.07 17.47 -10.00
CA GLY A 128 -25.77 18.75 -10.21
C GLY A 128 -24.99 19.75 -11.07
N ALA A 129 -24.08 19.30 -11.94
CA ALA A 129 -23.33 20.16 -12.86
C ALA A 129 -24.28 20.98 -13.76
N LYS A 130 -23.86 22.13 -14.27
CA LYS A 130 -24.72 22.99 -15.10
C LYS A 130 -25.11 22.29 -16.43
N LYS A 131 -26.25 22.69 -17.02
CA LYS A 131 -26.84 22.03 -18.20
C LYS A 131 -25.97 22.14 -19.45
N ASP A 132 -25.27 23.27 -19.61
CA ASP A 132 -24.27 23.51 -20.65
C ASP A 132 -23.13 22.49 -20.63
N ILE A 133 -22.64 22.10 -19.45
CA ILE A 133 -21.59 21.08 -19.28
C ILE A 133 -22.10 19.68 -19.66
N ARG A 134 -23.40 19.41 -19.42
CA ARG A 134 -24.04 18.11 -19.71
C ARG A 134 -24.30 17.87 -21.20
N GLU A 135 -24.26 18.92 -22.01
CA GLU A 135 -24.52 18.88 -23.45
C GLU A 135 -23.24 19.05 -24.29
N MET A 136 -22.07 19.08 -23.62
CA MET A 136 -20.76 19.16 -24.27
C MET A 136 -20.42 17.89 -25.06
N SER A 137 -19.46 18.05 -25.98
CA SER A 137 -18.81 16.91 -26.65
C SER A 137 -18.07 16.04 -25.63
N LYS A 138 -17.82 14.76 -25.96
CA LYS A 138 -17.09 13.82 -25.09
C LYS A 138 -15.74 14.37 -24.64
N LEU A 139 -15.00 15.03 -25.54
CA LEU A 139 -13.69 15.62 -25.27
C LEU A 139 -13.81 16.81 -24.32
N ASP A 140 -14.71 17.75 -24.60
CA ASP A 140 -14.87 18.95 -23.80
C ASP A 140 -15.38 18.61 -22.39
N MET A 141 -16.26 17.61 -22.29
CA MET A 141 -16.72 17.04 -21.03
C MET A 141 -15.54 16.45 -20.24
N ALA A 142 -14.72 15.61 -20.88
CA ALA A 142 -13.56 15.01 -20.24
C ALA A 142 -12.53 16.07 -19.77
N LYS A 143 -12.30 17.13 -20.56
CA LYS A 143 -11.46 18.28 -20.16
C LYS A 143 -12.04 19.01 -18.96
N SER A 144 -13.35 19.30 -18.97
CA SER A 144 -14.04 20.00 -17.87
C SER A 144 -13.99 19.22 -16.54
N MET A 145 -13.93 17.88 -16.63
CA MET A 145 -13.82 16.97 -15.50
C MET A 145 -12.37 16.70 -15.07
N GLY A 146 -11.37 17.26 -15.76
CA GLY A 146 -9.96 17.02 -15.46
C GLY A 146 -9.50 15.59 -15.76
N LEU A 147 -10.16 14.90 -16.69
CA LEU A 147 -9.86 13.51 -17.10
C LEU A 147 -8.87 13.44 -18.28
N VAL A 148 -8.60 14.58 -18.91
CA VAL A 148 -7.62 14.76 -19.99
C VAL A 148 -6.90 16.09 -19.76
N SER A 149 -5.62 16.17 -20.12
CA SER A 149 -4.85 17.42 -20.02
C SER A 149 -5.40 18.47 -21.00
N GLU A 150 -5.17 19.75 -20.71
CA GLU A 150 -5.55 20.86 -21.60
C GLU A 150 -4.99 20.73 -23.02
#